data_AF-A0A327W5E7-F1
#
_entry.id   AF-A0A327W5E7-F1
#
_cell.length_a   1.000
_cell.length_b   1.000
_cell.length_c   1.000
_cell.angle_alpha   90.00
_cell.angle_beta   90.00
_cell.angle_gamma   90.00
#
_symmetry.space_group_name_H-M   'P 1'
#
loop_
_entity.id
_entity.type
_entity.pdbx_description
1 polymer ?
#
loop_
_entity_poly.entity_id
_entity_poly.type
_entity_poly.pdbx_seq_one_letter_code
_entity_poly.pdbx_strand_id
1 'polypeptide(L)'
;MNIKTYIESGIIEKYVLGLATPEQEAEFHYLREIYPMLNVEMEMVELRLENLLFEEAVLPPDHLKDRVLDRIGRDQPKWQERVYSNGNGHTNKEPEYISIKPGWNRQITVSIWWRCAFIAMVVLTMALLASTWYLHNQVEHLQDVLIRNNFTPHPISR
;
A
#
# COMPACT_ATOMS: atom_id res chain seq x y z
N MET A 1 15.68 23.76 38.91
CA MET A 1 14.71 22.75 39.38
C MET A 1 15.43 21.40 39.49
N ASN A 2 15.17 20.59 40.52
CA ASN A 2 15.64 19.20 40.55
C ASN A 2 14.54 18.31 39.93
N ILE A 3 14.84 17.65 38.81
CA ILE A 3 13.87 16.85 38.05
C ILE A 3 13.31 15.68 38.87
N LYS A 4 14.10 15.13 39.79
CA LYS A 4 13.67 14.02 40.65
C LYS A 4 12.59 14.47 41.63
N THR A 5 12.77 15.64 42.24
CA THR A 5 11.78 16.25 43.14
C THR A 5 10.49 16.62 42.39
N TYR A 6 10.61 16.98 41.12
CA TYR A 6 9.44 17.25 40.27
C TYR A 6 8.63 15.97 40.01
N ILE A 7 9.29 14.85 39.70
CA ILE A 7 8.63 13.54 39.56
C ILE A 7 7.94 13.15 40.87
N GLU A 8 8.65 13.27 42.00
CA GLU A 8 8.11 12.95 43.33
C GLU A 8 6.96 13.89 43.79
N SER A 9 6.77 15.03 43.13
CA SER A 9 5.74 16.01 43.51
C SER A 9 4.30 15.61 43.13
N GLY A 10 4.15 14.57 42.30
CA GLY A 10 2.84 14.10 41.87
C GLY A 10 2.18 14.94 40.76
N ILE A 11 2.94 15.83 40.10
CA ILE A 11 2.41 16.68 39.03
C ILE A 11 2.05 15.86 37.78
N ILE A 12 2.81 14.80 37.50
CA ILE A 12 2.59 13.94 36.32
C ILE A 12 1.27 13.19 36.45
N GLU A 13 0.97 12.65 37.63
CA GLU A 13 -0.29 11.96 37.94
C GLU A 13 -1.49 12.92 37.83
N LYS A 14 -1.35 14.14 38.36
CA LYS A 14 -2.38 15.17 38.21
C LYS A 14 -2.60 15.53 36.75
N TYR A 15 -1.52 15.65 35.97
CA TYR A 15 -1.59 15.93 34.54
C TYR A 15 -2.33 14.81 33.79
N VAL A 16 -1.93 13.54 33.99
CA VAL A 16 -2.55 12.39 33.32
C VAL A 16 -4.03 12.25 33.67
N LEU A 17 -4.42 12.57 34.91
CA LEU A 17 -5.82 12.58 35.36
C LEU A 17 -6.62 13.81 34.92
N GLY A 18 -6.00 14.80 34.28
CA GLY A 18 -6.64 16.06 33.90
C GLY A 18 -7.00 16.97 35.09
N LEU A 19 -6.26 16.86 36.19
CA LEU A 19 -6.41 17.64 37.43
C LEU A 19 -5.33 18.72 37.61
N ALA A 20 -4.38 18.82 36.69
CA ALA A 20 -3.34 19.84 36.71
C ALA A 20 -3.93 21.23 36.40
N THR A 21 -3.34 22.27 36.98
CA THR A 21 -3.69 23.65 36.59
C THR A 21 -3.04 24.00 35.24
N PRO A 22 -3.60 24.93 34.44
CA PRO A 22 -3.02 25.29 33.15
C PRO A 22 -1.56 25.78 33.25
N GLU A 23 -1.17 26.39 34.38
CA GLU A 23 0.21 26.78 34.62
C GLU A 23 1.13 25.56 34.79
N GLN A 24 0.66 24.53 35.50
CA GLN A 24 1.40 23.29 35.71
C GLN A 24 1.51 22.47 34.42
N GLU A 25 0.46 22.46 33.60
CA GLU A 25 0.49 21.84 32.27
C GLU A 25 1.54 22.52 31.39
N ALA A 26 1.54 23.85 31.32
CA ALA A 26 2.52 24.61 30.55
C ALA A 26 3.96 24.36 31.03
N GLU A 27 4.17 24.32 32.34
CA GLU A 27 5.47 23.97 32.94
C GLU A 27 5.88 22.53 32.57
N PHE A 28 4.96 21.57 32.65
CA PHE A 28 5.22 20.18 32.31
C PHE A 28 5.60 20.04 30.82
N HIS A 29 4.85 20.69 29.92
CA HIS A 29 5.16 20.69 28.50
C HIS A 29 6.56 21.25 28.22
N TYR A 30 6.92 22.38 28.84
CA TYR A 30 8.25 22.95 28.72
C TYR A 30 9.34 22.00 29.25
N LEU A 31 9.12 21.38 30.40
CA LEU A 31 10.09 20.45 30.99
C LEU A 31 10.25 19.17 30.15
N ARG A 32 9.21 18.71 29.44
CA ARG A 32 9.28 17.55 28.53
C ARG A 32 10.18 17.78 27.33
N GLU A 33 10.28 19.03 26.85
CA GLU A 33 11.21 19.37 25.76
C GLU A 33 12.68 19.26 26.20
N ILE A 34 12.95 19.55 27.47
CA ILE A 34 14.31 19.57 28.03
C ILE A 34 14.71 18.19 28.58
N TYR A 35 13.77 17.49 29.22
CA TYR A 35 14.00 16.25 29.95
C TYR A 35 13.14 15.10 29.38
N PRO A 36 13.65 14.32 28.41
CA PRO A 36 12.89 13.23 27.81
C PRO A 36 12.54 12.11 28.81
N MET A 37 13.24 12.01 29.94
CA MET A 37 12.91 11.07 31.02
C MET A 37 11.50 11.28 31.60
N LEU A 38 10.94 12.49 31.50
CA LEU A 38 9.57 12.76 31.93
C LEU A 38 8.54 12.03 31.07
N ASN A 39 8.83 11.76 29.80
CA ASN A 39 7.94 10.96 28.95
C ASN A 39 7.89 9.51 29.43
N VAL A 40 9.04 8.96 29.85
CA VAL A 40 9.12 7.59 30.39
C VAL A 40 8.34 7.48 31.69
N GLU A 41 8.48 8.46 32.59
CA GLU A 41 7.71 8.48 33.84
C GLU A 41 6.20 8.62 33.57
N MET A 42 5.82 9.49 32.63
CA MET A 42 4.42 9.67 32.21
C MET A 42 3.82 8.36 31.68
N GLU A 43 4.53 7.63 30.82
CA GLU A 43 4.10 6.32 30.32
C GLU A 43 3.94 5.29 31.44
N MET A 44 4.86 5.27 32.42
CA MET A 44 4.74 4.39 33.59
C MET A 44 3.54 4.72 34.47
N VAL A 45 3.20 6.00 34.60
CA VAL A 45 2.02 6.47 35.32
C VAL A 45 0.74 6.08 34.57
N GLU A 46 0.70 6.32 33.25
CA GLU A 46 -0.42 5.94 32.38
C GLU A 46 -0.71 4.44 32.46
N LEU A 47 0.32 3.60 32.33
CA LEU A 47 0.18 2.15 32.42
C LEU A 47 -0.33 1.70 33.81
N ARG A 48 0.15 2.33 34.88
CA ARG A 48 -0.30 2.02 36.24
C ARG A 48 -1.78 2.36 36.42
N LEU A 49 -2.20 3.52 35.92
CA LEU A 49 -3.59 3.96 35.95
C LEU A 49 -4.48 3.06 35.08
N GLU A 50 -4.02 2.70 33.89
CA GLU A 50 -4.73 1.79 32.99
C GLU A 50 -5.02 0.44 33.68
N ASN A 51 -4.02 -0.18 34.30
CA ASN A 51 -4.20 -1.44 35.02
C ASN A 51 -5.22 -1.31 36.16
N LEU A 52 -5.13 -0.26 36.97
CA LEU A 52 -6.10 0.00 38.05
C LEU A 52 -7.52 0.19 37.52
N LEU A 53 -7.68 0.94 36.44
CA LEU A 53 -8.99 1.17 35.81
C LEU A 53 -9.57 -0.10 35.18
N PHE A 54 -8.73 -0.99 34.66
CA PHE A 54 -9.18 -2.29 34.16
C PHE A 54 -9.58 -3.24 35.28
N GLU A 55 -8.89 -3.23 36.41
CA GLU A 55 -9.27 -4.02 37.59
C GLU A 55 -10.64 -3.60 38.14
N GLU A 56 -10.97 -2.31 38.08
CA GLU A 56 -12.25 -1.75 38.52
C GLU A 56 -13.29 -1.57 37.39
N ALA A 57 -13.03 -2.12 36.20
CA ALA A 57 -13.87 -1.89 35.03
C ALA A 57 -15.30 -2.46 35.21
N VAL A 58 -16.30 -1.61 34.96
CA VAL A 58 -17.72 -2.00 34.97
C VAL A 58 -18.22 -2.22 33.54
N LEU A 59 -19.06 -3.24 33.34
CA LEU A 59 -19.63 -3.54 32.03
C LEU A 59 -20.49 -2.36 31.54
N PRO A 60 -20.17 -1.75 30.37
CA PRO A 60 -21.00 -0.69 29.81
C PRO A 60 -22.34 -1.27 29.30
N PRO A 61 -23.43 -0.49 29.30
CA PRO A 61 -24.70 -0.89 28.68
C PRO A 61 -24.58 -1.30 27.21
N ASP A 62 -25.17 -2.42 26.83
CA ASP A 62 -25.03 -3.03 25.49
C ASP A 62 -25.32 -2.08 24.31
N HIS A 63 -26.35 -1.25 24.46
CA HIS A 63 -26.79 -0.29 23.45
C HIS A 63 -25.82 0.88 23.20
N LEU A 64 -24.79 1.07 24.05
CA LEU A 64 -23.79 2.11 23.83
C LEU A 64 -22.88 1.80 22.66
N LYS A 65 -22.53 0.52 22.48
CA LYS A 65 -21.65 0.08 21.39
C LYS A 65 -22.24 0.46 20.03
N ASP A 66 -23.50 0.15 19.82
CA ASP A 66 -24.21 0.44 18.56
C ASP A 66 -24.31 1.95 18.32
N ARG A 67 -24.66 2.73 19.36
CA ARG A 67 -24.73 4.20 19.25
C ARG A 67 -23.39 4.84 18.85
N VAL A 68 -22.28 4.33 19.38
CA VAL A 68 -20.94 4.83 19.05
C VAL A 68 -20.55 4.48 17.61
N LEU A 69 -20.75 3.21 17.22
CA LEU A 69 -20.43 2.74 15.86
C LEU A 69 -21.25 3.47 14.80
N ASP A 70 -22.55 3.70 15.05
CA ASP A 70 -23.43 4.45 14.15
C ASP A 70 -23.00 5.92 13.99
N ARG A 71 -22.43 6.53 15.04
CA ARG A 71 -21.93 7.91 14.95
C ARG A 71 -20.65 7.98 14.12
N ILE A 72 -19.71 7.06 14.36
CA ILE A 72 -18.46 6.98 13.60
C ILE A 72 -18.74 6.75 12.11
N GLY A 73 -19.67 5.85 11.77
CA GLY A 73 -20.06 5.59 10.37
C GLY A 73 -20.72 6.78 9.66
N ARG A 74 -21.39 7.68 10.41
CA ARG A 74 -22.02 8.88 9.86
C ARG A 74 -21.05 10.04 9.65
N ASP A 75 -20.06 10.18 10.51
CA ASP A 75 -19.05 11.24 10.47
C ASP A 75 -17.88 10.91 9.52
N GLN A 76 -17.86 9.71 8.92
CA GLN A 76 -16.94 9.45 7.81
C GLN A 76 -17.29 10.35 6.63
N PRO A 77 -16.34 11.18 6.14
CA PRO A 77 -16.52 11.85 4.87
C PRO A 77 -16.75 10.74 3.84
N LYS A 78 -17.97 10.68 3.28
CA LYS A 78 -18.25 9.83 2.13
C LYS A 78 -17.23 10.25 1.08
N TRP A 79 -16.20 9.42 0.87
CA TRP A 79 -15.34 9.54 -0.29
C TRP A 79 -16.28 9.37 -1.48
N GLN A 80 -16.73 10.49 -2.03
CA GLN A 80 -17.56 10.49 -3.22
C GLN A 80 -16.70 9.88 -4.31
N GLU A 81 -16.96 8.61 -4.58
CA GLU A 81 -16.52 7.95 -5.78
C GLU A 81 -17.00 8.83 -6.93
N ARG A 82 -16.07 9.62 -7.48
CA ARG A 82 -16.36 10.48 -8.62
C ARG A 82 -16.69 9.56 -9.78
N VAL A 83 -17.97 9.29 -9.94
CA VAL A 83 -18.53 8.84 -11.21
C VAL A 83 -18.19 9.96 -12.20
N TYR A 84 -17.20 9.70 -13.05
CA TYR A 84 -16.82 10.60 -14.13
C TYR A 84 -17.99 10.69 -15.12
N SER A 85 -18.92 11.61 -14.86
CA SER A 85 -19.89 12.03 -15.85
C SER A 85 -19.20 12.99 -16.78
N ASN A 86 -18.92 12.53 -18.00
CA ASN A 86 -18.41 13.34 -19.09
C ASN A 86 -19.52 14.28 -19.56
N GLY A 87 -19.56 15.49 -19.01
CA GLY A 87 -20.55 16.49 -19.34
C GLY A 87 -19.92 17.87 -19.42
N ASN A 88 -19.66 18.32 -20.65
CA ASN A 88 -19.27 19.69 -20.96
C ASN A 88 -20.31 20.69 -20.41
N GLY A 89 -19.89 21.60 -19.54
CA GLY A 89 -20.67 22.78 -19.20
C GLY A 89 -20.25 23.48 -17.90
N HIS A 90 -20.29 24.82 -17.96
CA HIS A 90 -20.25 25.82 -16.87
C HIS A 90 -18.85 26.35 -16.53
N THR A 91 -18.50 27.63 -16.77
CA THR A 91 -19.01 28.93 -16.27
C THR A 91 -19.25 29.02 -14.76
N ASN A 92 -18.55 30.00 -14.18
CA ASN A 92 -18.75 30.70 -12.90
C ASN A 92 -18.33 30.05 -11.57
N LYS A 93 -17.24 30.63 -11.05
CA LYS A 93 -17.02 31.17 -9.69
C LYS A 93 -17.39 30.29 -8.49
N GLU A 94 -16.39 29.63 -7.91
CA GLU A 94 -16.17 29.48 -6.46
C GLU A 94 -14.82 28.78 -6.15
N PRO A 95 -14.37 28.78 -4.88
CA PRO A 95 -13.20 29.50 -4.36
C PRO A 95 -11.84 28.93 -4.80
N GLU A 96 -10.82 29.80 -4.86
CA GLU A 96 -9.43 29.46 -5.13
C GLU A 96 -8.88 28.56 -4.02
N TYR A 97 -9.02 27.25 -4.20
CA TYR A 97 -8.28 26.27 -3.42
C TYR A 97 -6.87 26.17 -4.01
N ILE A 98 -5.86 26.36 -3.15
CA ILE A 98 -4.47 26.11 -3.53
C ILE A 98 -4.36 24.60 -3.74
N SER A 99 -4.36 24.18 -5.00
CA SER A 99 -4.11 22.80 -5.38
C SER A 99 -2.68 22.45 -4.98
N ILE A 100 -2.53 21.78 -3.84
CA ILE A 100 -1.29 21.09 -3.49
C ILE A 100 -1.12 20.01 -4.56
N LYS A 101 -0.33 20.29 -5.60
CA LYS A 101 0.03 19.29 -6.60
C LYS A 101 0.82 18.21 -5.87
N PRO A 102 0.35 16.95 -5.77
CA PRO A 102 1.22 15.87 -5.32
C PRO A 102 2.31 15.72 -6.38
N GLY A 103 3.52 16.17 -6.03
CA GLY A 103 4.69 16.28 -6.91
C GLY A 103 5.33 14.95 -7.28
N TRP A 104 4.54 13.88 -7.43
CA TRP A 104 5.03 12.59 -7.88
C TRP A 104 3.95 11.80 -8.63
N ASN A 105 3.53 12.33 -9.77
CA ASN A 105 2.77 11.56 -10.75
C ASN A 105 3.72 10.76 -11.65
N ARG A 106 4.32 9.69 -11.12
CA ARG A 106 4.86 8.61 -11.95
C ARG A 106 3.81 7.52 -12.09
N GLN A 107 2.67 7.87 -12.68
CA GLN A 107 1.85 6.89 -13.39
C GLN A 107 2.67 6.46 -14.60
N ILE A 108 3.40 5.35 -14.48
CA ILE A 108 3.95 4.65 -15.64
C ILE A 108 2.74 4.08 -16.38
N THR A 109 2.10 4.92 -17.19
CA THR A 109 1.03 4.51 -18.08
C THR A 109 1.70 3.69 -19.16
N VAL A 110 1.66 2.36 -19.00
CA VAL A 110 2.16 1.46 -20.03
C VAL A 110 1.30 1.71 -21.26
N SER A 111 1.89 2.33 -22.28
CA SER A 111 1.17 2.65 -23.51
C SER A 111 0.67 1.34 -24.12
N ILE A 112 -0.60 1.34 -24.54
CA ILE A 112 -1.31 0.18 -25.12
C ILE A 112 -0.50 -0.50 -26.24
N TRP A 113 0.42 0.24 -26.87
CA TRP A 113 1.33 -0.21 -27.93
C TRP A 113 2.28 -1.34 -27.52
N TRP A 114 2.69 -1.45 -26.25
CA TRP A 114 3.57 -2.54 -25.83
C TRP A 114 2.89 -3.92 -25.93
N ARG A 115 1.57 -3.97 -25.74
CA ARG A 115 0.78 -5.20 -25.94
C ARG A 115 0.79 -5.64 -27.40
N CYS A 116 0.63 -4.70 -28.34
CA CYS A 116 0.71 -5.00 -29.77
C CYS A 116 2.12 -5.48 -30.17
N ALA A 117 3.18 -4.88 -29.63
CA ALA A 117 4.55 -5.31 -29.86
C ALA A 117 4.79 -6.75 -29.38
N PHE A 118 4.25 -7.12 -28.22
CA PHE A 118 4.38 -8.47 -27.67
C PHE A 118 3.65 -9.52 -28.53
N ILE A 119 2.43 -9.20 -28.96
CA ILE A 119 1.65 -10.08 -29.87
C ILE A 119 2.41 -10.30 -31.19
N ALA A 120 2.96 -9.24 -31.78
CA ALA A 120 3.74 -9.35 -33.02
C ALA A 120 4.97 -10.26 -32.86
N MET A 121 5.66 -10.19 -31.71
CA MET A 121 6.84 -11.02 -31.42
C MET A 121 6.46 -12.50 -31.27
N VAL A 122 5.33 -12.79 -30.61
CA VAL A 122 4.80 -14.16 -30.50
C VAL A 122 4.40 -14.74 -31.87
N VAL A 123 3.76 -13.95 -32.73
CA VAL A 123 3.39 -14.39 -34.08
C VAL A 123 4.63 -14.66 -34.94
N LEU A 124 5.64 -13.80 -34.87
CA LEU A 124 6.89 -13.96 -35.62
C LEU A 124 7.67 -15.21 -35.18
N THR A 125 7.73 -15.48 -33.88
CA THR A 125 8.38 -16.70 -33.37
C THR A 125 7.63 -17.97 -33.82
N MET A 126 6.30 -18.01 -33.77
CA MET A 126 5.54 -19.15 -34.29
C MET A 126 5.78 -19.41 -35.78
N ALA A 127 5.85 -18.37 -36.61
CA ALA A 127 6.13 -18.52 -38.04
C ALA A 127 7.53 -19.11 -38.29
N LEU A 128 8.53 -18.69 -37.50
CA LEU A 128 9.87 -19.27 -37.57
C LEU A 128 9.88 -20.74 -37.14
N LEU A 129 9.22 -21.10 -36.04
CA LEU A 129 9.13 -22.50 -35.60
C LEU A 129 8.45 -23.38 -36.66
N ALA A 130 7.36 -22.92 -37.26
CA ALA A 130 6.67 -23.66 -38.32
C ALA A 130 7.56 -23.85 -39.57
N SER A 131 8.29 -22.80 -39.96
CA SER A 131 9.25 -22.85 -41.08
C SER A 131 10.39 -23.83 -40.81
N THR A 132 10.99 -23.78 -39.61
CA THR A 132 12.05 -24.71 -39.21
C THR A 132 11.56 -26.16 -39.18
N TRP A 133 10.35 -26.41 -38.67
CA TRP A 133 9.77 -27.76 -38.64
C TRP A 133 9.50 -28.30 -40.05
N TYR A 134 8.96 -27.46 -40.94
CA TYR A 134 8.70 -27.84 -42.33
C TYR A 134 9.99 -28.21 -43.08
N LEU A 135 11.04 -27.41 -42.92
CA LEU A 135 12.34 -27.69 -43.54
C LEU A 135 12.98 -28.97 -42.97
N HIS A 136 12.87 -29.21 -41.67
CA HIS A 136 13.39 -30.43 -41.06
C HIS A 136 12.71 -31.68 -41.64
N ASN A 137 11.38 -31.66 -41.73
CA ASN A 137 10.59 -32.75 -42.32
C ASN A 137 10.93 -32.98 -43.81
N GLN A 138 11.17 -31.90 -44.56
CA GLN A 138 11.58 -32.01 -45.96
C GLN A 138 13.00 -32.58 -46.12
N VAL A 139 13.91 -32.31 -45.19
CA VAL A 139 15.27 -32.87 -45.19
C VAL A 139 15.26 -34.37 -44.90
N GLU A 140 14.42 -34.85 -43.99
CA GLU A 140 14.28 -36.30 -43.72
C GLU A 140 13.84 -37.06 -44.98
N HIS A 141 12.83 -36.55 -45.70
CA HIS A 141 12.40 -37.14 -46.97
C HIS A 141 13.52 -37.21 -48.02
N LEU A 142 14.42 -36.22 -48.07
CA LEU A 142 15.55 -36.23 -48.98
C LEU A 142 16.63 -37.23 -48.56
N GLN A 143 16.89 -37.38 -47.26
CA GLN A 143 17.84 -38.36 -46.74
C GLN A 143 17.41 -39.79 -47.06
N ASP A 144 16.13 -40.12 -46.90
CA ASP A 144 15.59 -41.44 -47.23
C ASP A 144 15.74 -41.79 -48.72
N VAL A 145 15.46 -40.82 -49.60
CA VAL A 145 15.64 -41.00 -51.04
C VAL A 145 17.11 -41.22 -51.39
N LEU A 146 18.03 -40.47 -50.76
CA LEU A 146 19.47 -40.62 -51.00
C LEU A 146 20.01 -41.95 -50.45
N ILE A 147 19.63 -42.36 -49.24
CA ILE A 147 20.04 -43.64 -48.64
C ILE A 147 19.52 -44.81 -49.51
N ARG A 148 18.25 -44.75 -49.94
CA ARG A 148 17.66 -45.76 -50.82
C ARG A 148 18.36 -45.88 -52.16
N ASN A 149 18.83 -44.77 -52.73
CA ASN A 149 19.53 -44.78 -54.02
C ASN A 149 20.99 -45.24 -53.88
N ASN A 150 21.66 -44.88 -52.78
CA ASN A 150 23.07 -45.22 -52.52
C ASN A 150 23.26 -46.68 -52.06
N PHE A 151 22.20 -47.35 -51.57
CA PHE A 151 22.20 -48.77 -51.20
C PHE A 151 21.77 -49.72 -52.33
N THR A 152 21.80 -49.30 -53.59
CA THR A 152 21.63 -50.24 -54.72
C THR A 152 22.97 -50.97 -54.97
N PRO A 153 23.11 -52.28 -54.64
CA PRO A 153 24.31 -53.01 -55.00
C PRO A 153 24.34 -53.13 -56.53
N HIS A 154 25.36 -52.54 -57.17
CA HIS A 154 25.60 -52.77 -58.59
C HIS A 154 25.76 -54.28 -58.83
N PRO A 155 24.89 -54.93 -59.61
CA PRO A 155 25.15 -56.30 -60.02
C PRO A 155 26.38 -56.27 -60.93
N ILE A 156 27.44 -56.95 -60.48
CA ILE A 156 28.64 -57.23 -61.25
C ILE A 156 28.18 -58.02 -62.49
N SER A 157 28.21 -57.35 -63.64
CA SER A 157 28.00 -57.96 -64.95
C SER A 157 29.19 -58.89 -65.25
N ARG A 158 28.89 -60.17 -65.50
CA ARG A 158 29.82 -61.18 -66.00
C ARG A 158 29.36 -61.62 -67.38
#